data_AF-A0A3B9BIL1-F1
#
_entry.id   AF-A0A3B9BIL1-F1
#
_cell.length_a   1.000
_cell.length_b   1.000
_cell.length_c   1.000
_cell.angle_alpha   90.00
_cell.angle_beta   90.00
_cell.angle_gamma   90.00
#
_symmetry.space_group_name_H-M   'P 1'
#
loop_
_entity.id
_entity.type
_entity.pdbx_description
1 polymer ?
#
loop_
_entity_poly.entity_id
_entity_poly.type
_entity_poly.pdbx_seq_one_letter_code
_entity_poly.pdbx_strand_id
1 'polypeptide(L)' 'MARRCELTGTTVQTGNNVSHAQNKTRRRYLPNLCNVSLTSD' A
#
# COMPACT_ATOMS: atom_id res chain seq x y z
N MET A 1 9.76 1.28 10.70
CA MET A 1 8.34 1.71 10.69
C MET A 1 7.56 0.83 9.72
N ALA A 2 6.40 0.31 10.10
CA ALA A 2 5.51 -0.35 9.15
C ALA A 2 5.00 0.69 8.14
N ARG A 3 4.95 0.38 6.84
CA ARG A 3 4.35 1.27 5.82
C ARG A 3 2.84 1.35 6.05
N ARG A 4 2.44 2.29 6.91
CA ARG A 4 1.06 2.59 7.30
C ARG A 4 0.84 4.10 7.19
N CYS A 5 -0.33 4.52 6.72
CA CYS A 5 -0.70 5.93 6.74
C CYS A 5 -1.03 6.37 8.18
N GLU A 6 -0.48 7.49 8.63
CA GLU A 6 -0.67 8.01 10.00
C GLU A 6 -2.07 8.59 10.22
N LEU A 7 -2.68 9.15 9.17
CA LEU A 7 -4.03 9.74 9.23
C LEU A 7 -5.12 8.70 9.03
N THR A 8 -5.03 7.90 7.96
CA THR A 8 -6.08 6.96 7.55
C THR A 8 -5.83 5.53 8.02
N GLY A 9 -4.66 5.24 8.60
CA GLY A 9 -4.33 3.91 9.10
C GLY A 9 -4.17 2.84 8.01
N THR A 10 -4.17 3.21 6.72
CA THR A 10 -4.12 2.27 5.60
C THR A 10 -2.82 1.46 5.60
N THR A 11 -2.93 0.13 5.54
CA THR A 11 -1.79 -0.80 5.60
C THR A 11 -1.49 -1.43 4.24
N VAL A 12 -0.41 -2.19 4.19
CA VAL A 12 -0.07 -3.02 3.03
C VAL A 12 -1.11 -4.12 2.83
N GLN A 13 -1.54 -4.34 1.60
CA GLN A 13 -2.44 -5.45 1.25
C GLN A 13 -1.69 -6.54 0.48
N THR A 14 -2.10 -7.78 0.65
CA THR A 14 -1.54 -8.93 -0.08
C THR A 14 -2.48 -9.38 -1.18
N GLY A 15 -1.96 -9.71 -2.35
CA GLY A 15 -2.74 -10.35 -3.41
C GLY A 15 -1.86 -11.01 -4.47
N ASN A 16 -2.39 -11.18 -5.68
CA ASN A 16 -1.69 -11.82 -6.78
C ASN A 16 -1.73 -10.96 -8.04
N ASN A 17 -0.66 -10.99 -8.84
CA ASN A 17 -0.74 -10.60 -10.24
C ASN A 17 -1.27 -11.80 -11.02
N VAL A 18 -2.35 -11.59 -11.78
CA VAL A 18 -2.97 -12.60 -12.62
C VAL A 18 -2.62 -12.29 -14.07
N SER A 19 -1.97 -13.23 -14.74
CA SER A 19 -1.67 -13.12 -16.18
C SER A 19 -2.90 -13.41 -17.04
N HIS A 20 -2.80 -13.19 -18.35
CA HIS A 20 -3.84 -13.57 -19.32
C HIS A 20 -4.18 -15.07 -19.25
N ALA A 21 -3.19 -15.93 -19.02
CA ALA A 21 -3.35 -17.37 -18.82
C ALA A 21 -3.78 -17.74 -17.37
N GLN A 22 -4.24 -16.78 -16.57
CA GLN A 22 -4.61 -16.95 -15.16
C GLN A 22 -3.50 -17.44 -14.21
N ASN A 23 -2.23 -17.42 -14.62
CA ASN A 23 -1.11 -17.68 -13.70
C ASN A 23 -1.07 -16.62 -12.60
N LYS A 24 -1.03 -17.06 -11.33
CA LYS A 24 -1.08 -16.20 -10.13
C LYS A 24 0.31 -16.11 -9.49
N THR A 25 0.89 -14.90 -9.43
CA THR A 25 2.14 -14.65 -8.70
C THR A 25 1.89 -13.72 -7.51
N ARG A 26 2.47 -14.02 -6.35
CA ARG A 26 2.24 -13.25 -5.11
C ARG A 26 2.77 -11.82 -5.24
N ARG A 27 1.97 -10.83 -4.85
CA ARG A 27 2.33 -9.41 -4.83
C ARG A 27 1.87 -8.74 -3.54
N ARG A 28 2.59 -7.67 -3.16
CA ARG A 28 2.17 -6.72 -2.13
C ARG A 28 1.68 -5.43 -2.78
N TYR A 29 0.52 -4.93 -2.36
CA TYR A 29 0.02 -3.59 -2.69
C TYR A 29 0.42 -2.65 -1.56
N LEU A 30 1.25 -1.68 -1.90
CA LEU A 30 1.79 -0.72 -0.95
C LEU A 30 0.93 0.55 -0.98
N PRO A 31 0.64 1.16 0.18
CA PRO A 31 -0.01 2.47 0.21
C PRO A 31 0.91 3.53 -0.43
N ASN A 32 0.32 4.48 -1.14
CA ASN A 32 1.04 5.62 -1.73
C ASN A 32 1.27 6.69 -0.64
N LEU A 33 2.26 6.46 0.22
CA LEU A 33 2.62 7.39 1.30
C LEU A 33 3.47 8.54 0.74
N CYS A 34 3.05 9.76 1.00
CA CYS A 34 3.79 10.98 0.66
C CYS A 34 4.35 11.61 1.94
N ASN A 35 5.58 12.14 1.87
CA ASN A 35 6.17 12.88 2.98
C ASN A 35 5.64 14.32 2.95
N VAL A 36 4.71 14.64 3.85
CA VAL A 36 4.10 15.97 3.96
C VAL A 36 4.18 16.45 5.40
N SER A 37 4.53 17.72 5.60
CA SER A 37 4.48 18.38 6.90
C SER A 37 3.10 19.02 7.09
N LEU A 38 2.38 18.63 8.14
CA LEU A 38 1.14 19.28 8.53
C LEU A 38 1.46 20.38 9.54
N THR A 39 1.05 21.61 9.24
CA THR A 39 1.05 22.71 10.21
C THR A 39 -0.26 22.72 10.96
N SER A 40 -0.20 22.69 12.28
CA SER A 40 -1.36 22.92 13.16
C SER A 40 -1.65 24.42 13.22
N ASP A 41 -2.92 24.80 13.25
CA ASP A 41 -3.37 26.17 13.59
C ASP A 41 -3.34 26.37 15.11
#